data_AF-A0A8T0CIP7-F1
#
_entry.id   AF-A0A8T0CIP7-F1
#
_cell.length_a   1.000
_cell.length_b   1.000
_cell.length_c   1.000
_cell.angle_alpha   90.00
_cell.angle_beta   90.00
_cell.angle_gamma   90.00
#
_symmetry.space_group_name_H-M   'P 1'
#
loop_
_entity.id
_entity.type
_entity.pdbx_description
1 polymer ?
#
loop_
_entity_poly.entity_id
_entity_poly.type
_entity_poly.pdbx_seq_one_letter_code
_entity_poly.pdbx_strand_id
1 'polypeptide(L)'
;MLDSDSCKSSPSDTVTIAELTHEELESLLEFLYRGSLAPEKMDKHVYSLMLASHKYEIPYLHKSCERHLLENLNVSNALDVLEILDFCSHQKLKDVVLSFVVKNIDDIVFSAKFEAFCTKNPHLSVQITRASLIDARDRRRTGDHC
;
A
#
# COMPACT_ATOMS: atom_id res chain seq x y z
N MET A 1 20.39 -6.72 40.60
CA MET A 1 20.59 -7.24 39.24
C MET A 1 19.60 -6.52 38.35
N LEU A 2 20.11 -5.58 37.55
CA LEU A 2 19.35 -4.95 36.47
C LEU A 2 20.15 -5.30 35.23
N ASP A 3 19.60 -6.19 34.41
CA ASP A 3 20.20 -6.63 33.17
C ASP A 3 20.25 -5.43 32.22
N SER A 4 21.46 -4.91 32.00
CA SER A 4 21.72 -3.89 31.00
C SER A 4 21.44 -4.49 29.62
N ASP A 5 20.35 -4.05 28.99
CA ASP A 5 20.12 -4.24 27.56
C ASP A 5 21.27 -3.58 26.80
N SER A 6 22.26 -4.41 26.48
CA SER A 6 23.41 -4.06 25.67
C SER A 6 22.95 -3.88 24.22
N CYS A 7 22.40 -2.71 23.91
CA CYS A 7 22.29 -2.25 22.53
C CYS A 7 23.71 -1.96 22.00
N LYS A 8 24.41 -3.02 21.58
CA LYS A 8 25.72 -2.97 20.92
C LYS A 8 25.53 -2.46 19.48
N SER A 9 25.24 -1.18 19.32
CA SER A 9 25.67 -0.44 18.15
C SER A 9 26.80 0.45 18.62
N SER A 10 28.03 0.17 18.18
CA SER A 10 29.14 1.11 18.27
C SER A 10 28.69 2.50 17.80
N PRO A 11 29.21 3.61 18.32
CA PRO A 11 28.92 4.94 17.81
C PRO A 11 29.55 5.07 16.42
N SER A 12 28.84 4.56 15.43
CA SER A 12 29.09 4.83 14.02
C SER A 12 28.20 6.01 13.69
N ASP A 13 28.79 7.15 13.37
CA ASP A 13 28.07 8.36 12.93
C ASP A 13 27.34 8.15 11.57
N THR A 14 27.40 6.94 11.01
CA THR A 14 26.80 6.58 9.74
C THR A 14 25.82 5.42 9.93
N VAL A 15 24.60 5.63 9.42
CA VAL A 15 23.53 4.62 9.31
C VAL A 15 23.36 4.29 7.83
N THR A 16 23.40 3.00 7.48
CA THR A 16 23.21 2.53 6.11
C THR A 16 21.76 2.10 5.89
N ILE A 17 21.09 2.71 4.91
CA ILE A 17 19.72 2.39 4.49
C ILE A 17 19.81 1.79 3.09
N ALA A 18 19.80 0.46 3.00
CA ALA A 18 20.11 -0.25 1.74
C ALA A 18 18.88 -0.47 0.84
N GLU A 19 17.68 -0.37 1.40
CA GLU A 19 16.42 -0.59 0.69
C GLU A 19 15.92 0.63 -0.10
N LEU A 20 16.48 1.82 0.15
CA LEU A 20 16.10 3.04 -0.55
C LEU A 20 17.24 3.48 -1.46
N THR A 21 16.87 3.85 -2.68
CA THR A 21 17.74 4.61 -3.58
C THR A 21 18.00 6.01 -3.01
N HIS A 22 18.98 6.71 -3.57
CA HIS A 22 19.32 8.07 -3.13
C HIS A 22 18.11 9.03 -3.22
N GLU A 23 17.34 8.98 -4.30
CA GLU A 23 16.15 9.84 -4.49
C GLU A 23 15.03 9.51 -3.49
N GLU A 24 14.83 8.23 -3.19
CA GLU A 24 13.81 7.80 -2.22
C GLU A 24 14.21 8.19 -0.80
N LEU A 25 15.50 8.05 -0.46
CA LEU A 25 16.04 8.48 0.82
C LEU A 25 15.96 10.01 0.98
N GLU A 26 16.28 10.76 -0.08
CA GLU A 26 16.12 12.21 -0.09
C GLU A 26 14.65 12.60 0.17
N SER A 27 13.71 11.92 -0.49
CA SER A 27 12.28 12.16 -0.29
C SER A 27 11.83 11.83 1.14
N LEU A 28 12.33 10.73 1.71
CA LEU A 28 12.06 10.36 3.11
C LEU A 28 12.59 11.42 4.08
N LEU A 29 13.83 11.87 3.88
CA LEU A 29 14.44 12.91 4.72
C LEU A 29 13.70 14.23 4.58
N GLU A 30 13.34 14.62 3.37
CA GLU A 30 12.54 15.82 3.13
C GLU A 30 11.22 15.77 3.90
N PHE A 31 10.52 14.64 3.87
CA PHE A 31 9.30 14.46 4.65
C PHE A 31 9.55 14.55 6.16
N LEU A 32 10.62 13.93 6.66
CA LEU A 32 10.96 13.94 8.08
C LEU A 32 11.28 15.35 8.60
N TYR A 33 11.97 16.16 7.79
CA TYR A 33 12.36 17.52 8.17
C TYR A 33 11.25 18.55 7.94
N ARG A 34 10.43 18.40 6.89
CA ARG A 34 9.37 19.36 6.54
C ARG A 34 7.98 18.97 7.07
N GLY A 35 7.76 17.70 7.36
CA GLY A 35 6.44 17.14 7.70
C GLY A 35 5.49 16.98 6.51
N SER A 36 5.97 17.20 5.28
CA SER A 36 5.18 17.04 4.05
C SER A 36 6.08 16.86 2.82
N LEU A 37 5.53 16.30 1.75
CA LEU A 37 6.16 16.12 0.45
C LEU A 37 5.26 16.73 -0.63
N ALA A 38 5.86 17.21 -1.72
CA ALA A 38 5.10 17.58 -2.91
C ALA A 38 4.35 16.36 -3.49
N PRO A 39 3.12 16.53 -4.00
CA PRO A 39 2.31 15.42 -4.54
C PRO A 39 3.06 14.59 -5.59
N GLU A 40 3.82 15.24 -6.46
CA GLU A 40 4.61 14.61 -7.52
C GLU A 40 5.69 13.67 -6.96
N LYS A 41 6.38 14.08 -5.89
CA LYS A 41 7.38 13.24 -5.21
C LYS A 41 6.70 12.12 -4.44
N MET A 42 5.56 12.40 -3.81
CA MET A 42 4.77 11.39 -3.12
C MET A 42 4.32 10.31 -4.11
N ASP A 43 3.71 10.67 -5.24
CA ASP A 43 3.29 9.73 -6.29
C ASP A 43 4.43 8.85 -6.80
N LYS A 44 5.58 9.48 -7.08
CA LYS A 44 6.75 8.77 -7.61
C LYS A 44 7.33 7.76 -6.63
N HIS A 45 7.32 8.08 -5.33
CA HIS A 45 8.02 7.30 -4.30
C HIS A 45 7.09 6.67 -3.27
N VAL A 46 5.76 6.66 -3.49
CA VAL A 46 4.76 6.22 -2.49
C VAL A 46 5.00 4.78 -2.03
N TYR A 47 5.39 3.88 -2.94
CA TYR A 47 5.70 2.49 -2.63
C TYR A 47 6.84 2.39 -1.61
N SER A 48 7.97 3.04 -1.93
CA SER A 48 9.20 2.99 -1.13
C SER A 48 9.05 3.75 0.18
N LEU A 49 8.32 4.88 0.18
CA LEU A 49 7.97 5.63 1.38
C LEU A 49 7.03 4.86 2.30
N MET A 50 6.05 4.13 1.74
CA MET A 50 5.16 3.26 2.51
C MET A 50 5.96 2.13 3.16
N LEU A 51 6.85 1.47 2.42
CA LEU A 51 7.75 0.43 2.93
C LEU A 51 8.66 0.97 4.05
N ALA A 52 9.28 2.13 3.83
CA ALA A 52 10.11 2.80 4.81
C ALA A 52 9.31 3.17 6.06
N SER A 53 8.10 3.72 5.91
CA SER A 53 7.25 4.08 7.04
C SER A 53 6.87 2.88 7.91
N HIS A 54 6.70 1.71 7.30
CA HIS A 54 6.44 0.47 8.00
C HIS A 54 7.69 -0.06 8.71
N LYS A 55 8.83 -0.12 8.00
CA LYS A 55 10.10 -0.65 8.52
C LYS A 55 10.70 0.20 9.65
N TYR A 56 10.63 1.52 9.52
CA TYR A 56 11.18 2.48 10.48
C TYR A 56 10.14 2.96 11.50
N GLU A 57 8.93 2.39 11.47
CA GLU A 57 7.83 2.75 12.37
C GLU A 57 7.61 4.27 12.43
N ILE A 58 7.28 4.87 11.28
CA ILE A 58 6.97 6.30 11.15
C ILE A 58 5.46 6.47 10.88
N PRO A 59 4.59 6.45 11.92
CA PRO A 59 3.13 6.46 11.75
C PRO A 59 2.60 7.65 10.96
N TYR A 60 3.24 8.81 11.09
CA TYR A 60 2.79 10.02 10.41
C TYR A 60 3.04 9.98 8.90
N LEU A 61 4.18 9.44 8.47
CA LEU A 61 4.44 9.16 7.06
C LEU A 61 3.47 8.11 6.54
N HIS A 62 3.25 7.04 7.31
CA HIS A 62 2.32 5.96 6.96
C HIS A 62 0.93 6.51 6.63
N LYS A 63 0.34 7.25 7.56
CA LYS A 63 -0.99 7.88 7.38
C LYS A 63 -1.04 8.88 6.21
N SER A 64 0.08 9.52 5.90
CA SER A 64 0.17 10.46 4.79
C SER A 64 0.18 9.71 3.44
N CYS A 65 0.95 8.63 3.35
CA CYS A 65 0.94 7.74 2.19
C CYS A 65 -0.43 7.08 1.99
N GLU A 66 -1.05 6.58 3.06
CA GLU A 66 -2.40 5.99 3.01
C GLU A 66 -3.44 6.95 2.43
N ARG A 67 -3.45 8.19 2.94
CA ARG A 67 -4.36 9.23 2.45
C ARG A 67 -4.13 9.53 0.98
N HIS A 68 -2.87 9.72 0.60
CA HIS A 68 -2.48 10.01 -0.77
C HIS A 68 -2.89 8.89 -1.74
N LEU A 69 -2.69 7.62 -1.35
CA LEU A 69 -3.10 6.45 -2.13
C LEU A 69 -4.62 6.39 -2.32
N LEU A 70 -5.40 6.72 -1.30
CA LEU A 70 -6.86 6.76 -1.38
C LEU A 70 -7.38 7.92 -2.23
N GLU A 71 -6.83 9.11 -2.06
CA GLU A 71 -7.25 10.32 -2.78
C GLU A 71 -6.99 10.20 -4.29
N ASN A 72 -5.94 9.46 -4.68
CA ASN A 72 -5.55 9.26 -6.07
C ASN A 72 -5.95 7.87 -6.61
N LEU A 73 -6.75 7.09 -5.88
CA LEU A 73 -7.16 5.76 -6.29
C LEU A 73 -8.01 5.80 -7.56
N ASN A 74 -7.61 5.05 -8.58
CA ASN A 74 -8.29 4.95 -9.85
C ASN A 74 -8.10 3.55 -10.46
N VAL A 75 -8.83 3.24 -11.54
CA VAL A 75 -8.80 1.91 -12.17
C VAL A 75 -7.39 1.50 -12.62
N SER A 76 -6.58 2.46 -13.07
CA SER A 76 -5.24 2.18 -13.58
C SER A 76 -4.22 1.83 -12.49
N ASN A 77 -4.36 2.38 -11.28
CA ASN A 77 -3.43 2.15 -10.18
C ASN A 77 -3.97 1.22 -9.07
N ALA A 78 -5.26 0.88 -9.07
CA ALA A 78 -5.89 0.13 -7.99
C ALA A 78 -5.21 -1.21 -7.65
N LEU A 79 -4.69 -1.93 -8.66
CA LEU A 79 -3.94 -3.17 -8.43
C LEU A 79 -2.61 -2.95 -7.72
N ASP A 80 -1.89 -1.87 -8.07
CA ASP A 80 -0.61 -1.54 -7.44
C ASP A 80 -0.84 -1.10 -5.98
N VAL A 81 -1.89 -0.30 -5.76
CA VAL A 81 -2.29 0.12 -4.40
C VAL A 81 -2.68 -1.10 -3.56
N LEU A 82 -3.44 -2.04 -4.12
CA LEU A 82 -3.83 -3.26 -3.41
C LEU A 82 -2.60 -4.11 -3.01
N GLU A 83 -1.60 -4.19 -3.88
CA GLU A 83 -0.35 -4.88 -3.60
C GLU A 83 0.43 -4.20 -2.46
N ILE A 84 0.54 -2.87 -2.47
CA ILE A 84 1.18 -2.09 -1.40
C ILE A 84 0.52 -2.37 -0.05
N LEU A 85 -0.81 -2.33 0.00
CA LEU A 85 -1.57 -2.44 1.25
C LEU A 85 -1.58 -3.87 1.80
N ASP A 86 -1.46 -4.87 0.94
CA ASP A 86 -1.28 -6.25 1.36
C ASP A 86 0.03 -6.43 2.14
N PHE A 87 1.11 -5.82 1.66
CA PHE A 87 2.41 -5.85 2.34
C PHE A 87 2.36 -5.19 3.73
N CYS A 88 1.70 -4.03 3.84
CA CYS A 88 1.66 -3.27 5.08
C CYS A 88 0.67 -3.80 6.12
N SER A 89 -0.05 -4.89 5.86
CA SER A 89 -1.02 -5.53 6.78
C SER A 89 -2.16 -4.60 7.27
N HIS A 90 -2.47 -3.52 6.55
CA HIS A 90 -3.56 -2.60 6.90
C HIS A 90 -4.90 -3.09 6.38
N GLN A 91 -5.51 -4.04 7.10
CA GLN A 91 -6.72 -4.77 6.65
C GLN A 91 -7.88 -3.84 6.27
N LYS A 92 -8.19 -2.82 7.08
CA LYS A 92 -9.30 -1.90 6.79
C LYS A 92 -9.12 -1.16 5.46
N LEU A 93 -7.90 -0.72 5.19
CA LEU A 93 -7.59 0.06 3.99
C LEU A 93 -7.58 -0.85 2.76
N LYS A 94 -7.02 -2.05 2.93
CA LYS A 94 -7.06 -3.11 1.93
C LYS A 94 -8.50 -3.47 1.56
N ASP A 95 -9.42 -3.58 2.52
CA ASP A 95 -10.84 -3.87 2.25
C ASP A 95 -11.51 -2.77 1.42
N VAL A 96 -11.17 -1.49 1.68
CA VAL A 96 -11.67 -0.35 0.90
C VAL A 96 -11.19 -0.43 -0.55
N VAL A 97 -9.89 -0.67 -0.76
CA VAL A 97 -9.31 -0.78 -2.11
C VAL A 97 -9.81 -2.03 -2.82
N LEU A 98 -9.95 -3.15 -2.11
CA LEU A 98 -10.52 -4.38 -2.66
C LEU A 98 -11.97 -4.17 -3.12
N SER A 99 -12.79 -3.45 -2.32
CA SER A 99 -14.14 -3.08 -2.71
C SER A 99 -14.15 -2.20 -3.97
N PHE A 100 -13.22 -1.25 -4.09
CA PHE A 100 -13.06 -0.43 -5.28
C PHE A 100 -12.71 -1.27 -6.52
N VAL A 101 -11.77 -2.22 -6.38
CA VAL A 101 -11.40 -3.15 -7.46
C VAL A 101 -12.59 -3.99 -7.90
N VAL A 102 -13.35 -4.55 -6.94
CA VAL A 102 -14.54 -5.37 -7.24
C VAL A 102 -15.62 -4.56 -7.96
N LYS A 103 -15.83 -3.30 -7.59
CA LYS A 103 -16.81 -2.42 -8.25
C LYS A 103 -16.43 -2.09 -9.69
N ASN A 104 -15.14 -2.03 -10.00
CA ASN A 104 -14.62 -1.75 -11.34
C ASN A 104 -14.02 -3.00 -12.00
N ILE A 105 -14.43 -4.20 -11.55
CA ILE A 105 -13.76 -5.44 -11.95
C ILE A 105 -13.86 -5.70 -13.44
N ASP A 106 -14.95 -5.27 -14.08
CA ASP A 106 -15.19 -5.44 -15.52
C ASP A 106 -14.15 -4.70 -16.37
N ASP A 107 -13.64 -3.56 -15.90
CA ASP A 107 -12.58 -2.80 -16.59
C ASP A 107 -11.18 -3.38 -16.29
N ILE A 108 -11.02 -4.00 -15.12
CA ILE A 108 -9.73 -4.46 -14.61
C ILE A 108 -9.40 -5.87 -15.11
N VAL A 109 -10.35 -6.79 -15.06
CA VAL A 109 -10.13 -8.24 -15.20
C VAL A 109 -9.60 -8.65 -16.58
N PHE A 110 -9.93 -7.89 -17.62
CA PHE A 110 -9.50 -8.15 -19.00
C PHE A 110 -8.20 -7.43 -19.38
N SER A 111 -7.56 -6.74 -18.43
CA SER A 111 -6.29 -6.05 -18.68
C SER A 111 -5.10 -7.00 -18.53
N ALA A 112 -4.08 -6.82 -19.38
CA ALA A 112 -2.79 -7.53 -19.24
C ALA A 112 -2.12 -7.27 -17.88
N LYS A 113 -2.40 -6.10 -17.28
CA LYS A 113 -1.94 -5.75 -15.93
C LYS A 113 -2.54 -6.68 -14.87
N PHE A 114 -3.81 -7.06 -15.01
CA PHE A 114 -4.46 -8.00 -14.10
C PHE A 114 -3.89 -9.42 -14.24
N GLU A 115 -3.59 -9.87 -15.46
CA GLU A 115 -2.94 -11.18 -15.67
C GLU A 115 -1.55 -11.25 -15.01
N ALA A 116 -0.74 -10.21 -15.20
CA ALA A 116 0.57 -10.10 -14.55
C ALA A 116 0.45 -10.03 -13.03
N PHE A 117 -0.52 -9.26 -12.52
CA PHE A 117 -0.84 -9.18 -11.10
C PHE A 117 -1.20 -10.55 -10.53
N CYS A 118 -2.02 -11.32 -11.23
CA CYS A 118 -2.46 -12.63 -10.76
C CYS A 118 -1.33 -13.64 -10.66
N THR A 119 -0.38 -13.57 -11.59
CA THR A 119 0.82 -14.41 -11.61
C THR A 119 1.76 -14.07 -10.46
N LYS A 120 1.91 -12.78 -10.14
CA LYS A 120 2.75 -12.28 -9.04
C LYS A 120 2.12 -12.51 -7.66
N ASN A 121 0.80 -12.34 -7.54
CA ASN A 121 0.07 -12.31 -6.28
C ASN A 121 -1.15 -13.25 -6.27
N PRO A 122 -0.94 -14.58 -6.31
CA PRO A 122 -2.04 -15.54 -6.42
C PRO A 122 -3.02 -15.46 -5.23
N HIS A 123 -2.57 -15.09 -4.03
CA HIS A 123 -3.44 -14.94 -2.86
C HIS A 123 -4.36 -13.71 -2.97
N LEU A 124 -3.92 -12.63 -3.62
CA LEU A 124 -4.77 -11.46 -3.88
C LEU A 124 -5.79 -11.77 -4.97
N SER A 125 -5.44 -12.53 -6.00
CA SER A 125 -6.39 -13.00 -7.02
C SER A 125 -7.55 -13.79 -6.42
N VAL A 126 -7.24 -14.67 -5.46
CA VAL A 126 -8.24 -15.43 -4.72
C VAL A 126 -9.14 -14.51 -3.89
N GLN A 127 -8.58 -13.48 -3.25
CA GLN A 127 -9.36 -12.50 -2.48
C GLN A 127 -10.28 -11.67 -3.38
N ILE A 128 -9.78 -11.19 -4.51
CA ILE A 128 -10.58 -10.48 -5.53
C ILE A 128 -11.72 -11.37 -6.00
N THR A 129 -11.42 -12.61 -6.41
CA THR A 129 -12.44 -13.57 -6.90
C THR A 129 -13.53 -13.81 -5.84
N ARG A 130 -13.14 -14.06 -4.59
CA ARG A 130 -14.10 -14.24 -3.49
C ARG A 130 -14.95 -13.00 -3.26
N ALA A 131 -14.34 -11.83 -3.24
CA ALA A 131 -15.04 -10.56 -3.02
C ALA A 131 -16.01 -10.26 -4.18
N SER A 132 -15.62 -10.51 -5.43
CA SER A 132 -16.49 -10.37 -6.61
C SER A 132 -17.70 -11.31 -6.56
N LEU A 133 -17.52 -12.56 -6.10
CA LEU A 133 -18.63 -13.50 -5.95
C LEU A 133 -19.60 -13.09 -4.85
N ILE A 134 -19.08 -12.56 -3.73
CA ILE A 134 -19.90 -12.03 -2.64
C ILE A 134 -20.70 -10.82 -3.13
N ASP A 135 -20.06 -9.86 -3.78
CA ASP A 135 -20.71 -8.66 -4.32
C ASP A 135 -21.79 -9.03 -5.33
N ALA A 136 -21.52 -9.96 -6.26
CA ALA A 136 -22.50 -10.46 -7.21
C ALA A 136 -23.69 -11.18 -6.54
N ARG A 137 -23.48 -11.85 -5.39
CA ARG A 137 -24.57 -12.43 -4.59
C ARG A 137 -25.41 -11.35 -3.92
N ASP A 138 -24.77 -10.32 -3.39
CA ASP A 138 -25.45 -9.26 -2.65
C ASP A 138 -26.26 -8.36 -3.59
N ARG A 139 -25.75 -8.06 -4.81
CA ARG A 139 -26.51 -7.37 -5.87
C ARG A 139 -27.78 -8.11 -6.30
N ARG A 140 -27.78 -9.44 -6.30
CA ARG A 140 -28.99 -10.25 -6.59
C ARG A 140 -30.03 -10.13 -5.49
N ARG A 141 -29.60 -10.14 -4.22
CA ARG A 141 -30.50 -10.03 -3.06
C ARG A 141 -31.16 -8.66 -2.96
N THR A 142 -30.47 -7.59 -3.34
CA THR A 142 -31.03 -6.23 -3.35
C THR A 142 -31.91 -5.96 -4.58
N GLY A 143 -31.72 -6.71 -5.68
CA GLY A 143 -32.58 -6.64 -6.86
C GLY A 143 -33.95 -7.34 -6.72
N ASP A 144 -34.10 -8.26 -5.77
CA ASP A 144 -35.34 -9.02 -5.52
C ASP A 144 -36.37 -8.27 -4.62
N HIS A 145 -36.23 -6.95 -4.43
CA HIS A 145 -37.15 -6.12 -3.62
C HIS A 145 -38.01 -5.14 -4.44
N CYS A 146 -38.19 -5.39 -5.74
CA CYS A 146 -39.17 -4.68 -6.59
C CYS A 146 -40.31 -5.59 -7.02
#